data_AF-A0A6L4A3F4-F1
#
_entry.id   AF-A0A6L4A3F4-F1
#
_cell.length_a   1.000
_cell.length_b   1.000
_cell.length_c   1.000
_cell.angle_alpha   90.00
_cell.angle_beta   90.00
_cell.angle_gamma   90.00
#
_symmetry.space_group_name_H-M   'P 1'
#
loop_
_entity.id
_entity.type
_entity.pdbx_description
1 polymer ?
#
loop_
_entity_poly.entity_id
_entity_poly.type
_entity_poly.pdbx_seq_one_letter_code
_entity_poly.pdbx_strand_id
1 'polypeptide(L)'
;TNTSLDAVLSDNFLLATHYDGHALEPDHGYPLRGLMGAIPGQKAETDRYLWKGGKWLEGLEFTAEDHPGFWENAGYSNTANVWREERYWTGR
;
A
#
# COMPACT_ATOMS: atom_id res chain seq x y z
N THR A 1 7.26 3.53 2.46
CA THR A 1 7.17 2.47 1.43
C THR A 1 6.99 3.16 0.09
N ASN A 2 7.26 2.47 -1.02
CA ASN A 2 6.95 2.92 -2.38
C ASN A 2 5.81 2.06 -2.96
N THR A 3 5.18 2.56 -4.03
CA THR A 3 4.28 1.75 -4.86
C THR A 3 4.20 2.34 -6.27
N SER A 4 3.70 1.57 -7.23
CA SER A 4 3.51 2.06 -8.59
C SER A 4 2.32 3.03 -8.67
N LEU A 5 2.39 4.00 -9.59
CA LEU A 5 1.30 4.94 -9.83
C LEU A 5 -0.01 4.23 -10.17
N ASP A 6 0.03 3.19 -11.00
CA ASP A 6 -1.16 2.40 -11.35
C ASP A 6 -1.85 1.75 -10.14
N ALA A 7 -1.09 1.39 -9.10
CA ALA A 7 -1.65 0.82 -7.87
C ALA A 7 -2.22 1.89 -6.94
N VAL A 8 -1.79 3.15 -7.05
CA VAL A 8 -2.41 4.28 -6.34
C VAL A 8 -3.69 4.74 -7.04
N LEU A 9 -3.73 4.63 -8.38
CA LEU A 9 -4.87 5.04 -9.20
C LEU A 9 -5.96 3.98 -9.34
N SER A 10 -5.76 2.76 -8.82
CA SER A 10 -6.75 1.69 -8.91
C SER A 10 -7.89 1.85 -7.91
N ASP A 11 -9.05 1.26 -8.23
CA ASP A 11 -10.30 1.38 -7.46
C ASP A 11 -10.21 0.84 -6.02
N ASN A 12 -9.18 0.05 -5.72
CA ASN A 12 -8.92 -0.56 -4.42
C ASN A 12 -7.94 0.25 -3.53
N PHE A 13 -7.45 1.40 -3.99
CA PHE A 13 -6.64 2.32 -3.18
C PHE A 13 -7.52 3.39 -2.52
N LEU A 14 -7.30 3.64 -1.24
CA LEU A 14 -8.02 4.69 -0.51
C LEU A 14 -7.07 5.54 0.34
N LEU A 15 -7.36 6.84 0.37
CA LEU A 15 -6.89 7.73 1.43
C LEU A 15 -7.95 7.74 2.54
N ALA A 16 -7.75 6.89 3.54
CA ALA A 16 -8.71 6.68 4.61
C ALA A 16 -8.48 7.66 5.76
N THR A 17 -9.55 8.33 6.17
CA THR A 17 -9.63 9.17 7.38
C THR A 17 -10.56 8.57 8.44
N HIS A 18 -11.44 7.65 8.02
CA HIS A 18 -12.47 7.04 8.86
C HIS A 18 -12.58 5.53 8.64
N TYR A 19 -13.06 4.84 9.66
CA TYR A 19 -13.47 3.43 9.63
C TYR A 19 -14.75 3.28 10.46
N ASP A 20 -15.75 2.59 9.91
CA ASP A 20 -17.06 2.37 10.55
C ASP A 20 -17.72 3.66 11.08
N GLY A 21 -17.69 4.73 10.27
CA GLY A 21 -18.26 6.03 10.61
C GLY A 21 -17.48 6.85 11.64
N HIS A 22 -16.38 6.33 12.20
CA HIS A 22 -15.54 7.01 13.18
C HIS A 22 -14.18 7.38 12.58
N ALA A 23 -13.55 8.45 13.08
CA ALA A 23 -12.18 8.78 12.71
C ALA A 23 -11.26 7.60 13.06
N LEU A 24 -10.20 7.41 12.26
CA LEU A 24 -9.20 6.39 12.57
C LEU A 24 -8.66 6.58 13.99
N GLU A 25 -8.41 5.50 14.70
CA GLU A 25 -7.62 5.56 15.93
C GLU A 25 -6.14 5.81 15.60
N PRO A 26 -5.35 6.39 16.54
CA PRO A 26 -3.92 6.61 16.33
C PRO A 26 -3.17 5.37 15.82
N ASP A 27 -3.41 4.21 16.42
CA ASP A 27 -2.77 2.95 16.02
C ASP A 27 -3.18 2.48 14.62
N HIS A 28 -4.29 2.99 14.09
CA HIS A 28 -4.79 2.69 12.75
C HIS A 28 -4.36 3.71 11.69
N GLY A 29 -3.61 4.74 12.06
CA GLY A 29 -3.03 5.70 11.12
C GLY A 29 -3.70 7.06 11.10
N TYR A 30 -4.39 7.48 12.17
CA TYR A 30 -4.90 8.85 12.30
C TYR A 30 -3.80 9.90 12.06
N PRO A 31 -4.07 11.01 11.36
CA PRO A 31 -5.36 11.43 10.79
C PRO A 31 -5.63 10.87 9.40
N LEU A 32 -4.62 10.30 8.74
CA LEU A 32 -4.68 9.88 7.35
C LEU A 32 -3.80 8.66 7.11
N ARG A 33 -4.36 7.67 6.41
CA ARG A 33 -3.67 6.46 5.99
C ARG A 33 -3.92 6.17 4.52
N GLY A 34 -2.85 5.79 3.80
CA GLY A 34 -2.99 5.08 2.54
C GLY A 34 -3.42 3.64 2.81
N LEU A 35 -4.47 3.17 2.14
CA LEU A 35 -4.97 1.81 2.23
C LEU A 35 -4.83 1.14 0.86
N MET A 36 -4.29 -0.07 0.86
CA MET A 36 -4.26 -0.97 -0.28
C MET A 36 -4.78 -2.33 0.15
N GLY A 37 -5.36 -3.07 -0.77
CA GLY A 37 -5.82 -4.42 -0.50
C GLY A 37 -6.43 -5.05 -1.72
N ALA A 38 -7.19 -6.11 -1.48
CA ALA A 38 -8.02 -6.74 -2.49
C ALA A 38 -9.50 -6.55 -2.12
N ILE A 39 -10.33 -6.23 -3.11
CA ILE A 39 -11.77 -6.22 -2.94
C ILE A 39 -12.28 -7.64 -3.22
N PRO A 40 -13.03 -8.27 -2.30
CA PRO A 40 -13.57 -9.61 -2.52
C PRO A 40 -14.35 -9.69 -3.84
N GLY A 41 -14.01 -10.69 -4.67
CA GLY A 41 -14.63 -10.89 -5.98
C GLY A 41 -14.09 -10.01 -7.11
N GLN A 42 -13.15 -9.09 -6.84
CA GLN A 42 -12.53 -8.23 -7.85
C GLN A 42 -11.01 -8.40 -7.82
N LYS A 43 -10.54 -9.54 -8.33
CA LYS A 43 -9.11 -9.83 -8.43
C LYS A 43 -8.45 -8.86 -9.41
N ALA A 44 -7.49 -8.06 -8.96
CA ALA A 44 -6.72 -7.14 -9.78
C ALA A 44 -5.20 -7.36 -9.64
N GLU A 45 -4.46 -7.11 -10.72
CA GLU A 45 -2.99 -7.13 -10.70
C GLU A 45 -2.39 -5.98 -9.87
N THR A 46 -3.21 -5.00 -9.50
CA THR A 46 -2.87 -3.93 -8.56
C THR A 46 -3.19 -4.27 -7.11
N ASP A 47 -3.72 -5.46 -6.79
CA ASP A 47 -3.96 -5.86 -5.41
C ASP A 47 -2.61 -6.05 -4.68
N ARG A 48 -2.41 -5.27 -3.62
CA ARG A 48 -1.19 -5.26 -2.81
C ARG A 48 -1.46 -5.76 -1.41
N TYR A 49 -0.44 -6.27 -0.74
CA TYR A 49 -0.52 -6.49 0.70
C TYR A 49 -0.75 -5.17 1.45
N LEU A 50 -1.56 -5.23 2.50
CA LEU A 50 -1.98 -4.08 3.31
C LEU A 50 -0.84 -3.24 3.88
N TRP A 51 0.34 -3.84 4.09
CA TRP A 51 1.52 -3.14 4.62
C TRP A 51 2.10 -2.09 3.64
N LYS A 52 1.77 -2.17 2.34
CA LYS A 52 2.07 -1.10 1.36
C LYS A 52 1.24 0.17 1.60
N GLY A 53 0.11 0.05 2.29
CA GLY A 53 -0.69 1.18 2.74
C GLY A 53 -0.10 1.82 4.00
N GLY A 54 0.70 2.88 3.82
CA GLY A 54 1.37 3.60 4.90
C GLY A 54 0.41 4.30 5.87
N LYS A 55 0.65 4.11 7.17
CA LYS A 55 -0.02 4.84 8.27
C LYS A 55 0.64 6.21 8.48
N TRP A 56 -0.10 7.15 9.07
CA TRP A 56 0.38 8.48 9.46
C TRP A 56 0.97 9.25 8.26
N LEU A 57 0.18 9.32 7.19
CA LEU A 57 0.62 9.92 5.94
C LEU A 57 0.77 11.43 6.09
N GLU A 58 1.99 11.94 5.90
CA GLU A 58 2.29 13.38 5.94
C GLU A 58 2.50 13.98 4.54
N GLY A 59 2.85 13.17 3.54
CA GLY A 59 3.11 13.62 2.19
C GLY A 59 3.19 12.47 1.18
N LEU A 60 3.09 12.83 -0.10
CA LEU A 60 3.27 11.95 -1.24
C LEU A 60 4.30 12.58 -2.18
N GLU A 61 5.29 11.80 -2.59
CA GLU A 61 6.31 12.21 -3.55
C GLU A 61 6.16 11.37 -4.81
N PHE A 62 6.13 12.02 -5.96
CA PHE A 62 6.02 11.38 -7.26
C PHE A 62 7.38 11.43 -7.96
N THR A 63 7.88 10.25 -8.35
CA THR A 63 9.17 10.10 -9.03
C THR A 63 8.96 9.43 -10.39
N ALA A 64 9.81 9.77 -11.36
CA ALA A 64 9.78 9.14 -12.69
C ALA A 64 10.40 7.73 -12.67
N GLU A 65 11.28 7.48 -11.71
CA GLU A 65 11.99 6.21 -11.53
C GLU A 65 11.57 5.56 -10.22
N ASP A 66 11.62 4.23 -10.19
CA ASP A 66 11.31 3.47 -8.99
C ASP A 66 12.50 3.49 -8.02
N HIS A 67 12.20 3.78 -6.75
CA HIS A 67 13.16 3.80 -5.67
C HIS A 67 12.64 2.95 -4.50
N PRO A 68 13.38 1.92 -4.05
CA PRO A 68 12.99 1.11 -2.90
C PRO A 68 12.77 1.95 -1.65
N GLY A 69 11.60 1.80 -1.03
CA GLY A 69 11.28 2.44 0.25
C GLY A 69 11.78 1.64 1.46
N PHE A 70 11.29 2.01 2.64
CA PHE A 70 11.70 1.39 3.91
C PHE A 70 11.58 -0.14 3.93
N TRP A 71 10.42 -0.70 3.57
CA TRP A 71 10.17 -2.14 3.61
C TRP A 71 10.94 -2.88 2.52
N GLU A 72 11.06 -2.25 1.36
CA GLU A 72 11.72 -2.84 0.19
C GLU A 72 13.22 -2.98 0.43
N ASN A 73 13.82 -1.97 1.07
CA ASN A 73 15.19 -2.05 1.58
C ASN A 73 15.36 -3.14 2.65
N ALA A 74 14.33 -3.42 3.43
CA ALA A 74 14.30 -4.48 4.45
C ALA A 74 14.00 -5.90 3.91
N GLY A 75 13.94 -6.09 2.58
CA GLY A 75 13.76 -7.42 1.98
C GLY A 75 12.36 -7.71 1.46
N TYR A 76 11.39 -6.81 1.68
CA TYR A 76 10.02 -6.99 1.20
C TYR A 76 9.89 -6.70 -0.29
N SER A 77 8.93 -7.35 -0.94
CA SER A 77 8.72 -7.20 -2.38
C SER A 77 8.36 -5.78 -2.78
N ASN A 78 8.87 -5.33 -3.94
CA ASN A 78 8.44 -4.08 -4.53
C ASN A 78 6.97 -4.05 -4.88
N THR A 79 6.52 -5.13 -5.51
CA THR A 79 5.17 -5.26 -6.06
C THR A 79 4.19 -5.69 -5.01
N ALA A 80 4.59 -6.46 -4.00
CA ALA A 80 3.71 -6.93 -2.93
C ALA A 80 2.38 -7.56 -3.42
N ASN A 81 2.37 -8.18 -4.60
CA ASN A 81 1.15 -8.73 -5.21
C ASN A 81 0.66 -9.92 -4.38
N VAL A 82 -0.58 -9.82 -3.90
CA VAL A 82 -1.15 -10.83 -2.99
C VAL A 82 -1.44 -12.16 -3.67
N TRP A 83 -1.77 -12.13 -4.96
CA TRP A 83 -2.16 -13.31 -5.73
C TRP A 83 -0.98 -14.11 -6.25
N ARG A 84 0.15 -13.44 -6.44
CA ARG A 84 1.43 -14.04 -6.78
C ARG A 84 2.28 -14.36 -5.56
N GLU A 85 1.72 -14.14 -4.36
CA GLU A 85 2.36 -14.37 -3.06
C GLU A 85 3.71 -13.66 -2.91
N GLU A 86 3.84 -12.47 -3.51
CA GLU A 86 5.09 -11.71 -3.56
C GLU A 86 5.31 -10.95 -2.26
N ARG A 87 5.56 -11.66 -1.15
CA ARG A 87 5.80 -11.01 0.15
C ARG A 87 7.21 -10.43 0.25
N TYR A 88 8.20 -11.15 -0.27
CA TYR A 88 9.62 -10.81 -0.22
C TYR A 88 10.19 -10.71 -1.63
N TRP A 89 11.36 -10.09 -1.77
CA TRP A 89 12.12 -10.21 -3.01
C TRP A 89 12.42 -11.67 -3.32
N THR A 90 12.30 -12.06 -4.59
CA THR A 90 12.75 -13.37 -5.03
C THR A 90 14.28 -13.41 -5.04
N GLY A 91 14.87 -14.33 -4.27
CA GLY A 91 16.32 -14.61 -4.32
C GLY A 91 17.21 -13.76 -3.40
N ARG A 92 16.66 -13.13 -2.37
CA ARG A 92 17.43 -12.61 -1.22
C ARG A 92 17.27 -13.52 -0.01
#